data_AF-A0A2G8TBT4-F1
#
_entry.id   AF-A0A2G8TBT4-F1
#
_cell.length_a   1.000
_cell.length_b   1.000
_cell.length_c   1.000
_cell.angle_alpha   90.00
_cell.angle_beta   90.00
_cell.angle_gamma   90.00
#
_symmetry.space_group_name_H-M   'P 1'
#
loop_
_entity.id
_entity.type
_entity.pdbx_description
1 polymer ?
#
loop_
_entity_poly.entity_id
_entity_poly.type
_entity_poly.pdbx_seq_one_letter_code
_entity_poly.pdbx_strand_id
1 'polypeptide(L)' 'MAVDTAKRDQAAVLTSTSLVEQEIASDELIEPFEGQLAVDEGYYLVGRKGIFASGGAVEALRFWLRQEWLVRQ' A
#
# COMPACT_ATOMS: atom_id res chain seq x y z
N MET A 1 4.65 -7.57 10.45
CA MET A 1 3.96 -8.66 9.72
C MET A 1 3.62 -8.29 8.29
N ALA A 2 2.98 -7.17 7.96
CA ALA A 2 2.87 -6.79 6.54
C ALA A 2 4.27 -6.44 6.00
N VAL A 3 5.01 -5.69 6.80
CA VAL A 3 6.45 -5.46 6.70
C VAL A 3 7.18 -6.80 6.70
N ASP A 4 7.06 -7.69 7.69
CA ASP A 4 7.68 -9.04 7.61
C ASP A 4 7.25 -9.95 6.45
N THR A 5 6.03 -9.79 5.94
CA THR A 5 5.46 -10.49 4.79
C THR A 5 6.01 -9.85 3.52
N ALA A 6 6.31 -8.54 3.53
CA ALA A 6 7.14 -7.89 2.52
C ALA A 6 8.60 -8.36 2.63
N LYS A 7 9.13 -8.55 3.84
CA LYS A 7 10.47 -9.14 4.11
C LYS A 7 10.55 -10.60 3.69
N ARG A 8 9.39 -11.28 3.60
CA ARG A 8 9.24 -12.68 3.20
C ARG A 8 8.58 -12.82 1.83
N ASP A 9 8.54 -11.74 1.04
CA ASP A 9 8.08 -11.72 -0.36
C ASP A 9 6.63 -12.16 -0.62
N GLN A 10 5.74 -11.98 0.33
CA GLN A 10 4.36 -12.45 0.32
C GLN A 10 3.31 -11.34 0.18
N ALA A 11 3.65 -10.07 0.41
CA ALA A 11 2.74 -8.93 0.27
C ALA A 11 3.52 -7.60 0.25
N ALA A 12 2.94 -6.56 -0.37
CA ALA A 12 3.48 -5.20 -0.35
C ALA A 12 2.66 -4.30 0.59
N VAL A 13 3.29 -3.25 1.12
CA VAL A 13 2.72 -2.45 2.22
C VAL A 13 2.93 -0.96 2.02
N LEU A 14 1.86 -0.19 2.17
CA LEU A 14 1.93 1.26 2.39
C LEU A 14 2.11 1.49 3.90
N THR A 15 3.23 2.09 4.31
CA THR A 15 3.55 2.36 5.72
C THR A 15 4.33 3.66 5.86
N SER A 16 4.35 4.22 7.07
CA SER A 16 5.23 5.34 7.40
C SER A 16 6.68 4.88 7.49
N THR A 17 7.58 5.74 7.03
CA THR A 17 9.03 5.53 7.04
C THR A 17 9.60 5.32 8.41
N SER A 18 9.09 6.04 9.42
CA SER A 18 9.64 5.98 10.77
C SER A 18 9.55 4.60 11.43
N LEU A 19 8.76 3.70 10.85
CA LEU A 19 8.49 2.36 11.38
C LEU A 19 9.29 1.26 10.71
N VAL A 20 9.91 1.56 9.59
CA VAL A 20 10.71 0.62 8.81
C VAL A 20 12.12 1.17 8.61
N GLU A 21 12.52 2.18 9.39
CA GLU A 21 13.81 2.86 9.28
C GLU A 21 14.98 1.88 9.38
N GLN A 22 14.89 0.92 10.31
CA GLN A 22 15.96 -0.05 10.52
C GLN A 22 16.04 -1.03 9.34
N GLU A 23 14.89 -1.60 8.93
CA GLU A 23 14.82 -2.51 7.80
C GLU A 23 15.20 -1.83 6.49
N ILE A 24 14.92 -0.53 6.33
CA ILE A 24 15.37 0.29 5.20
C ILE A 24 16.88 0.53 5.28
N ALA A 25 17.38 0.93 6.44
CA ALA A 25 18.80 1.20 6.62
C ALA A 25 19.66 -0.06 6.45
N SER A 26 19.11 -1.24 6.74
CA SER A 26 19.77 -2.53 6.57
C SER A 26 19.46 -3.24 5.25
N ASP A 27 18.71 -2.59 4.35
CA ASP A 27 18.34 -3.11 3.03
C ASP A 27 17.49 -4.41 3.07
N GLU A 28 16.76 -4.66 4.16
CA GLU A 28 15.86 -5.83 4.35
C GLU A 28 14.42 -5.53 3.94
N LEU A 29 14.01 -4.26 4.10
CA LEU A 29 12.87 -3.69 3.40
C LEU A 29 13.35 -2.44 2.70
N ILE A 30 12.54 -1.97 1.78
CA ILE A 30 12.76 -0.69 1.15
C ILE A 30 11.50 0.15 1.36
N GLU A 31 11.63 1.47 1.53
CA GLU A 31 10.50 2.36 1.33
C GLU A 31 10.27 2.40 -0.18
N PRO A 32 9.15 1.85 -0.70
CA PRO A 32 9.01 1.73 -2.14
C PRO A 32 8.75 3.07 -2.84
N PHE A 33 8.52 4.15 -2.07
CA PHE A 33 8.24 5.49 -2.58
C PHE A 33 9.16 6.48 -1.85
N GLU A 34 10.05 7.23 -2.51
CA GLU A 34 10.87 8.29 -1.87
C GLU A 34 10.03 9.57 -1.57
N GLY A 35 8.78 9.37 -1.15
CA GLY A 35 7.79 10.41 -0.94
C GLY A 35 6.61 9.89 -0.12
N GLN A 36 6.19 10.68 0.86
CA GLN A 36 4.96 10.41 1.60
C GLN A 36 3.75 10.67 0.70
N LEU A 37 2.67 9.92 0.92
CA LEU A 37 1.29 10.27 0.55
C LEU A 37 1.00 11.72 1.04
N ALA A 38 1.36 12.74 0.27
CA ALA A 38 1.02 14.14 0.50
C ALA A 38 -0.40 14.32 -0.01
N VAL A 39 -1.37 13.94 0.82
CA VAL A 39 -2.72 13.75 0.31
C VAL A 39 -3.44 15.09 0.19
N ASP A 40 -3.28 15.67 -1.01
CA ASP A 40 -4.13 16.66 -1.70
C ASP A 40 -4.47 16.20 -3.15
N GLU A 41 -3.70 15.28 -3.79
CA GLU A 41 -4.02 14.59 -5.07
C GLU A 41 -4.14 13.05 -4.89
N GLY A 42 -4.95 12.37 -5.73
CA GLY A 42 -5.49 11.04 -5.42
C GLY A 42 -4.69 9.80 -5.85
N TYR A 43 -4.80 8.74 -5.03
CA TYR A 43 -4.20 7.42 -5.25
C TYR A 43 -5.22 6.42 -5.82
N TYR A 44 -4.76 5.51 -6.69
CA TYR A 44 -5.61 4.54 -7.39
C TYR A 44 -5.22 3.10 -7.05
N LEU A 45 -6.22 2.23 -6.90
CA LEU A 45 -5.97 0.79 -6.84
C LEU A 45 -6.17 0.08 -8.17
N VAL A 46 -5.21 -0.79 -8.52
CA VAL A 46 -5.18 -1.59 -9.74
C VAL A 46 -4.86 -3.08 -9.46
N GLY A 47 -5.24 -3.97 -10.36
CA GLY A 47 -5.26 -5.44 -10.19
C GLY A 47 -5.95 -6.13 -11.38
N ARG A 48 -5.74 -7.44 -11.63
CA ARG A 48 -6.48 -8.16 -12.69
C ARG A 48 -7.98 -8.09 -12.42
N LYS A 49 -8.81 -8.06 -13.47
CA LYS A 49 -10.27 -8.06 -13.28
C LYS A 49 -10.76 -9.17 -12.34
N GLY A 50 -10.12 -10.34 -12.39
CA GLY A 50 -10.39 -11.46 -11.49
C GLY A 50 -9.80 -11.35 -10.07
N ILE A 51 -8.76 -10.53 -9.85
CA ILE A 51 -8.26 -10.25 -8.49
C ILE A 51 -9.11 -9.21 -7.76
N PHE A 52 -9.81 -8.39 -8.55
CA PHE A 52 -10.94 -7.57 -8.13
C PHE A 52 -12.28 -8.30 -8.22
N ALA A 53 -12.27 -9.60 -8.52
CA ALA A 53 -13.47 -10.37 -8.36
C ALA A 53 -13.92 -10.27 -6.90
N SER A 54 -15.23 -10.31 -6.73
CA SER A 54 -15.87 -10.12 -5.44
C SER A 54 -15.24 -11.01 -4.37
N GLY A 55 -14.85 -10.39 -3.25
CA GLY A 55 -14.40 -11.08 -2.05
C GLY A 55 -12.88 -11.19 -1.83
N GLY A 56 -12.02 -10.45 -2.55
CA GLY A 56 -10.55 -10.50 -2.43
C GLY A 56 -9.87 -9.27 -1.81
N ALA A 57 -8.65 -9.43 -1.26
CA ALA A 57 -7.87 -8.35 -0.62
C ALA A 57 -7.62 -7.13 -1.53
N VAL A 58 -7.51 -7.40 -2.83
CA VAL A 58 -7.33 -6.39 -3.85
C VAL A 58 -8.65 -5.71 -4.23
N GLU A 59 -9.79 -6.36 -4.04
CA GLU A 59 -11.10 -5.69 -4.16
C GLU A 59 -11.37 -4.74 -2.98
N ALA A 60 -11.11 -5.18 -1.76
CA ALA A 60 -11.31 -4.37 -0.56
C ALA A 60 -10.46 -3.09 -0.54
N LEU A 61 -9.17 -3.19 -0.91
CA LEU A 61 -8.28 -2.03 -1.05
C LEU A 61 -8.81 -1.05 -2.13
N ARG A 62 -9.56 -1.55 -3.13
CA ARG A 62 -10.09 -0.76 -4.26
C ARG A 62 -11.24 0.09 -3.81
N PHE A 63 -12.10 -0.52 -3.00
CA PHE A 63 -13.24 0.16 -2.40
C PHE A 63 -12.78 1.26 -1.44
N TRP A 64 -11.76 0.99 -0.63
CA TRP A 64 -11.22 1.97 0.32
C TRP A 64 -10.59 3.19 -0.36
N LEU A 65 -9.70 2.99 -1.35
CA LEU A 65 -9.09 4.08 -2.12
C LEU A 65 -10.12 4.95 -2.86
N ARG A 66 -11.29 4.37 -3.19
CA ARG A 66 -12.41 5.11 -3.78
C ARG A 66 -13.17 5.98 -2.77
N GLN A 67 -13.35 5.54 -1.52
CA GLN A 67 -14.00 6.35 -0.49
C GLN A 67 -13.12 7.55 -0.07
N GLU A 68 -11.80 7.35 0.05
CA GLU A 68 -10.84 8.44 0.34
C GLU A 68 -10.81 9.52 -0.75
N TRP A 69 -10.98 9.12 -2.01
CA TRP A 69 -11.12 10.03 -3.15
C TRP A 69 -12.39 10.89 -3.09
N LEU A 70 -13.51 10.35 -2.60
CA LEU A 70 -14.80 11.05 -2.55
C LEU A 70 -14.90 12.08 -1.43
N VAL A 71 -14.20 11.87 -0.31
CA VAL A 71 -14.24 12.76 0.87
C VAL A 71 -13.39 14.02 0.68
N ARG A 72 -12.53 14.06 -0.36
CA ARG A 72 -11.54 15.11 -0.61
C ARG A 72 -11.86 16.00 -1.83
N GLN A 73 -13.02 15.81 -2.48
CA GLN A 73 -13.60 16.72 -3.47
C GLN A 73 -14.66 17.63 -2.84
#